data_AF-A0A3D1A4U8-F1
#
_entry.id   AF-A0A3D1A4U8-F1
#
_cell.length_a   1.000
_cell.length_b   1.000
_cell.length_c   1.000
_cell.angle_alpha   90.00
_cell.angle_beta   90.00
_cell.angle_gamma   90.00
#
_symmetry.space_group_name_H-M   'P 1'
#
loop_
_entity.id
_entity.type
_entity.pdbx_description
1 polymer ?
#
loop_
_entity_poly.entity_id
_entity_poly.type
_entity_poly.pdbx_seq_one_letter_code
_entity_poly.pdbx_strand_id
1 'polypeptide(L)'
;MSVSSHLNPEPERRLWIIHENLRRSQDWTDLKLGALGAFAALELALGRFLLPPGAAAYAAGVLLAAALPLCVFAVSPFIERPPRVPLPFPSRGKPRPEDSLLNASDLEKYTQMELVIILDKYLGGGITATPYYEDIVGQILTIARVTCRKARFFAAAAALALAAQLLLLGRLAFR
;
A
#
# COMPACT_ATOMS: atom_id res chain seq x y z
N MET A 1 -16.02 -29.91 -30.61
CA MET A 1 -16.14 -28.45 -30.57
C MET A 1 -14.73 -27.88 -30.46
N SER A 2 -14.25 -27.29 -31.56
CA SER A 2 -12.92 -26.70 -31.69
C SER A 2 -12.95 -25.33 -31.01
N VAL A 3 -12.34 -25.23 -29.82
CA VAL A 3 -12.13 -23.94 -29.15
C VAL A 3 -10.97 -23.28 -29.86
N SER A 4 -11.29 -22.18 -30.53
CA SER A 4 -10.43 -21.37 -31.36
C SER A 4 -9.13 -20.96 -30.66
N SER A 5 -8.02 -21.34 -31.27
CA SER A 5 -6.63 -20.91 -31.03
C SER A 5 -6.37 -19.43 -31.40
N HIS A 6 -7.38 -18.55 -31.27
CA HIS A 6 -7.37 -17.18 -31.83
C HIS A 6 -7.22 -16.04 -30.82
N LEU A 7 -7.06 -16.35 -29.54
CA LEU A 7 -6.50 -15.39 -28.58
C LEU A 7 -5.25 -16.08 -28.06
N ASN A 8 -4.10 -15.77 -28.64
CA ASN A 8 -2.83 -16.11 -28.00
C ASN A 8 -2.92 -15.39 -26.64
N PRO A 9 -3.08 -16.09 -25.51
CA PRO A 9 -2.93 -15.42 -24.24
C PRO A 9 -1.51 -14.87 -24.27
N GLU A 10 -1.36 -13.56 -24.18
CA GLU A 10 -0.05 -12.93 -23.95
C GLU A 10 0.08 -12.83 -22.43
N PRO A 11 0.41 -13.93 -21.69
CA PRO A 11 0.49 -13.90 -20.24
C PRO A 11 1.51 -12.86 -19.81
N GLU A 12 2.60 -12.72 -20.55
CA GLU A 12 3.63 -11.71 -20.34
C GLU A 12 3.05 -10.29 -20.35
N ARG A 13 2.29 -9.92 -21.39
CA ARG A 13 1.70 -8.58 -21.49
C ARG A 13 0.73 -8.31 -20.35
N ARG A 14 -0.08 -9.30 -19.96
CA ARG A 14 -1.05 -9.15 -18.87
C ARG A 14 -0.38 -9.07 -17.50
N LEU A 15 0.63 -9.89 -17.24
CA LEU A 15 1.48 -9.80 -16.05
C LEU A 15 2.19 -8.45 -15.98
N TRP A 16 2.68 -7.97 -17.11
CA TRP A 16 3.31 -6.65 -17.20
C TRP A 16 2.34 -5.52 -16.86
N ILE A 17 1.08 -5.58 -17.32
CA ILE A 17 0.03 -4.62 -16.95
C ILE A 17 -0.23 -4.63 -15.43
N ILE A 18 -0.33 -5.82 -14.82
CA ILE A 18 -0.53 -5.95 -13.37
C ILE A 18 0.65 -5.33 -12.63
N HIS A 19 1.87 -5.68 -13.04
CA HIS A 19 3.11 -5.18 -12.45
C HIS A 19 3.23 -3.65 -12.55
N GLU A 20 3.00 -3.08 -13.74
CA GLU A 20 3.09 -1.63 -13.99
C GLU A 20 2.02 -0.86 -13.21
N ASN A 21 0.79 -1.38 -13.10
CA ASN A 21 -0.26 -0.77 -12.28
C ASN A 21 0.12 -0.73 -10.79
N LEU A 22 0.71 -1.81 -10.27
CA LEU A 22 1.18 -1.86 -8.89
C LEU A 22 2.36 -0.92 -8.66
N ARG A 23 3.28 -0.82 -9.62
CA ARG A 23 4.40 0.13 -9.58
C ARG A 23 3.90 1.57 -9.52
N ARG A 24 2.97 1.96 -10.41
CA ARG A 24 2.34 3.28 -10.37
C ARG A 24 1.62 3.54 -9.05
N SER A 25 0.90 2.54 -8.52
CA SER A 25 0.24 2.65 -7.22
C SER A 25 1.24 2.89 -6.09
N GLN A 26 2.39 2.22 -6.12
CA GLN A 26 3.48 2.45 -5.19
C GLN A 26 4.03 3.88 -5.30
N ASP A 27 4.36 4.33 -6.51
CA ASP A 27 4.92 5.67 -6.76
C ASP A 27 3.96 6.77 -6.28
N TRP A 28 2.65 6.60 -6.55
CA TRP A 28 1.62 7.50 -6.03
C TRP A 28 1.51 7.49 -4.51
N THR A 29 1.71 6.34 -3.86
CA THR A 29 1.70 6.24 -2.40
C THR A 29 2.93 6.90 -1.80
N ASP A 30 4.10 6.76 -2.43
CA ASP A 30 5.34 7.43 -2.04
C ASP A 30 5.23 8.94 -2.17
N LEU A 31 4.63 9.44 -3.26
CA LEU A 31 4.36 10.86 -3.43
C LEU A 31 3.43 11.40 -2.34
N LYS A 32 2.35 10.68 -2.02
CA LYS A 32 1.41 11.07 -0.94
C LYS A 32 2.08 11.10 0.44
N LEU A 33 2.91 10.10 0.74
CA LEU A 33 3.68 10.04 1.98
C LEU A 33 4.70 11.18 2.07
N GLY A 34 5.42 11.45 0.99
CA GLY A 34 6.36 12.57 0.90
C GLY A 34 5.67 13.91 1.09
N ALA A 35 4.52 14.13 0.44
CA ALA A 35 3.73 15.33 0.60
C ALA A 35 3.25 15.50 2.05
N LEU A 36 2.68 14.45 2.64
CA LEU A 36 2.21 14.48 4.03
C LEU A 36 3.35 14.76 5.02
N GLY A 37 4.52 14.12 4.83
CA GLY A 37 5.71 14.40 5.64
C GLY A 37 6.21 15.83 5.51
N ALA A 38 6.25 16.38 4.29
CA ALA A 38 6.64 17.76 4.04
C ALA A 38 5.68 18.76 4.70
N PHE A 39 4.37 18.54 4.57
CA PHE A 39 3.35 19.37 5.23
C PHE A 39 3.46 19.29 6.76
N ALA A 40 3.61 18.09 7.33
CA ALA A 40 3.77 17.94 8.78
C ALA A 40 5.03 18.63 9.31
N ALA A 41 6.15 18.55 8.59
CA ALA A 41 7.38 19.25 8.94
C ALA A 41 7.23 20.78 8.85
N LEU A 42 6.55 21.27 7.82
CA LEU A 42 6.28 22.69 7.62
C LEU A 42 5.33 23.25 8.69
N GLU A 43 4.26 22.51 9.03
CA GLU A 43 3.34 22.87 10.11
C GLU A 43 4.06 22.90 11.48
N LEU A 44 4.98 21.98 11.74
CA LEU A 44 5.80 22.00 12.95
C LEU A 44 6.73 23.23 12.99
N ALA A 45 7.39 23.53 11.87
CA ALA A 45 8.31 24.66 11.78
C ALA A 45 7.58 26.01 11.95
N LEU A 46 6.44 26.17 11.28
CA LEU A 46 5.64 27.41 11.32
C LEU A 46 4.79 27.52 12.58
N GLY A 47 4.34 26.40 13.15
CA GLY A 47 3.48 26.36 14.32
C GLY A 47 4.09 27.08 15.52
N ARG A 48 5.42 27.07 15.65
CA ARG A 48 6.14 27.80 16.71
C ARG A 48 6.02 29.33 16.58
N PHE A 49 5.80 29.85 15.37
CA PHE A 49 5.70 31.29 15.10
C PHE A 49 4.26 31.78 15.00
N LEU A 50 3.37 30.96 14.43
CA LEU A 50 1.99 31.34 14.14
C LEU A 50 1.02 31.01 15.27
N LEU A 51 1.29 29.98 16.07
CA LEU A 51 0.36 29.52 17.10
C LEU A 51 0.72 30.09 18.48
N PRO A 52 -0.25 30.66 19.19
CA PRO A 52 -0.03 31.10 20.56
C PRO A 52 0.24 29.89 21.46
N PRO A 53 1.14 30.01 22.45
CA PRO A 53 1.45 28.93 23.36
C PRO A 53 0.18 28.43 24.08
N GLY A 54 0.07 27.12 24.27
CA GLY A 54 -1.07 26.49 24.94
C GLY A 54 -1.03 24.96 24.84
N ALA A 55 -1.70 24.28 25.76
CA ALA A 55 -1.69 22.81 25.86
C ALA A 55 -2.15 22.12 24.56
N ALA A 56 -3.17 22.67 23.88
CA ALA A 56 -3.65 22.15 22.60
C ALA A 56 -2.64 22.33 21.45
N ALA A 57 -1.87 23.42 21.42
CA ALA A 57 -0.81 23.61 20.42
C ALA A 57 0.37 22.64 20.66
N TYR A 58 0.69 22.37 21.93
CA TYR A 58 1.70 21.36 22.28
C TYR A 58 1.24 19.95 21.87
N ALA A 59 -0.01 19.58 22.17
CA ALA A 59 -0.57 18.30 21.78
C ALA A 59 -0.59 18.11 20.24
N ALA A 60 -1.01 19.14 19.49
CA ALA A 60 -0.95 19.11 18.03
C ALA A 60 0.49 18.95 17.50
N GLY A 61 1.46 19.65 18.11
CA GLY A 61 2.87 19.49 17.79
C GLY A 61 3.39 18.08 18.04
N VAL A 62 3.02 17.46 19.17
CA VAL A 62 3.39 16.06 19.46
C VAL A 62 2.82 15.09 18.43
N LEU A 63 1.55 15.27 18.03
CA LEU A 63 0.91 14.42 17.01
C LEU A 63 1.57 14.55 15.63
N LEU A 64 1.89 15.78 15.21
CA LEU A 64 2.62 16.02 13.96
C LEU A 64 4.04 15.45 14.03
N ALA A 65 4.72 15.60 15.17
CA ALA A 65 6.04 15.03 15.39
C ALA A 65 6.02 13.50 15.36
N ALA A 66 4.94 12.86 15.83
CA ALA A 66 4.73 11.42 15.73
C ALA A 66 4.38 10.95 14.31
N ALA A 67 3.81 11.81 13.46
CA ALA A 67 3.53 11.48 12.06
C ALA A 67 4.80 11.41 11.18
N LEU A 68 5.82 12.22 11.48
CA LEU A 68 7.10 12.21 10.76
C LEU A 68 7.83 10.87 10.75
N PRO A 69 8.10 10.19 11.89
CA PRO A 69 8.76 8.89 11.88
C PRO A 69 7.93 7.85 11.14
N LEU A 70 6.59 7.92 11.16
CA LEU A 70 5.75 7.02 10.38
C LEU A 70 5.96 7.19 8.86
N CYS A 71 6.14 8.43 8.39
CA CYS A 71 6.44 8.71 6.99
C CYS A 71 7.82 8.15 6.61
N VAL A 72 8.83 8.33 7.46
CA VAL A 72 10.19 7.80 7.24
C VAL A 72 10.19 6.26 7.25
N PHE A 73 9.50 5.65 8.22
CA PHE A 73 9.39 4.19 8.31
C PHE A 73 8.62 3.59 7.14
N ALA A 74 7.66 4.30 6.55
CA ALA A 74 6.94 3.82 5.38
C ALA A 74 7.85 3.61 4.16
N VAL A 75 8.79 4.53 3.95
CA VAL A 75 9.74 4.54 2.82
C VAL A 75 10.96 3.64 3.10
N SER A 76 11.22 3.30 4.36
CA SER A 76 12.36 2.47 4.75
C SER A 76 12.36 1.10 4.04
N PRO A 77 13.47 0.71 3.39
CA PRO A 77 13.61 -0.61 2.79
C PRO A 77 13.79 -1.71 3.87
N PHE A 78 14.27 -1.35 5.06
CA PHE A 78 14.65 -2.30 6.12
C PHE A 78 13.49 -2.94 6.87
N ILE A 79 12.25 -2.48 6.65
CA ILE A 79 11.06 -3.05 7.29
C ILE A 79 10.49 -4.15 6.39
N GLU A 80 11.29 -5.14 6.04
CA GLU A 80 10.76 -6.34 5.38
C GLU A 80 9.79 -7.02 6.34
N ARG A 81 8.51 -7.03 5.98
CA ARG A 81 7.55 -7.86 6.71
C ARG A 81 7.88 -9.30 6.35
N PRO A 82 8.11 -10.19 7.34
CA PRO A 82 8.11 -11.60 7.04
C PRO A 82 6.80 -11.95 6.32
N PRO A 83 6.82 -12.88 5.36
CA PRO A 83 5.60 -13.34 4.70
C PRO A 83 4.57 -13.67 5.78
N ARG A 84 3.36 -13.14 5.64
CA ARG A 84 2.29 -13.41 6.61
C ARG A 84 2.15 -14.93 6.72
N VAL A 85 2.48 -15.47 7.89
CA VAL A 85 2.26 -16.89 8.21
C VAL A 85 0.77 -17.15 7.95
N PRO A 86 0.41 -18.17 7.16
CA PRO A 86 -0.99 -18.48 6.89
C PRO A 86 -1.67 -18.79 8.23
N LEU A 87 -2.50 -17.87 8.69
CA LEU A 87 -3.34 -18.11 9.86
C LEU A 87 -4.35 -19.21 9.50
N PRO A 88 -4.68 -20.13 10.42
CA PRO A 88 -5.55 -21.28 10.18
C PRO A 88 -7.04 -20.90 10.08
N PHE A 89 -7.36 -19.72 9.54
CA PHE A 89 -8.73 -19.29 9.30
C PHE A 89 -9.11 -19.57 7.84
N PRO A 90 -9.96 -20.59 7.57
CA PRO A 90 -10.30 -21.07 6.23
C PRO A 90 -11.12 -20.07 5.40
N SER A 91 -11.54 -18.95 5.98
CA SER A 91 -12.36 -17.92 5.33
C SER A 91 -11.57 -16.83 4.59
N ARG A 92 -10.23 -16.84 4.70
CA ARG A 92 -9.32 -15.86 4.05
C ARG A 92 -8.50 -16.43 2.88
N GLY A 93 -8.64 -17.72 2.57
CA GLY A 93 -7.84 -18.41 1.53
C GLY A 93 -8.62 -18.86 0.28
N LYS A 94 -9.91 -18.52 0.14
CA LYS A 94 -10.66 -18.82 -1.08
C LYS A 94 -10.71 -17.57 -1.96
N PRO A 95 -10.27 -17.64 -3.24
CA PRO A 95 -10.36 -16.53 -4.14
C PRO A 95 -11.81 -16.10 -4.27
N ARG A 96 -12.11 -14.85 -3.88
CA ARG A 96 -13.45 -14.32 -4.05
C ARG A 96 -13.59 -13.83 -5.49
N PRO A 97 -14.75 -14.01 -6.13
CA PRO A 97 -14.98 -13.47 -7.47
C PRO A 97 -14.89 -11.93 -7.52
N GLU A 98 -14.95 -11.28 -6.36
CA GLU A 98 -14.83 -9.84 -6.17
C GLU A 98 -13.37 -9.36 -6.06
N ASP A 99 -12.40 -10.25 -5.80
CA ASP A 99 -11.00 -9.85 -5.64
C ASP A 99 -10.42 -9.42 -6.99
N SER A 100 -9.92 -8.18 -7.05
CA SER A 100 -9.29 -7.65 -8.26
C SER A 100 -7.81 -7.98 -8.28
N LEU A 101 -7.36 -8.66 -9.35
CA LEU A 101 -5.93 -8.95 -9.58
C LEU A 101 -5.09 -7.69 -9.89
N LEU A 102 -5.72 -6.51 -9.94
CA LEU A 102 -5.06 -5.22 -10.11
C LEU A 102 -4.83 -4.49 -8.79
N ASN A 103 -5.51 -4.91 -7.71
CA ASN A 103 -5.43 -4.24 -6.42
C ASN A 103 -4.36 -4.88 -5.52
N ALA A 104 -3.44 -4.06 -5.03
CA ALA A 104 -2.40 -4.50 -4.09
C ALA A 104 -2.97 -5.16 -2.83
N SER A 105 -4.11 -4.65 -2.32
CA SER A 105 -4.76 -5.16 -1.10
C SER A 105 -5.30 -6.56 -1.24
N ASP A 106 -5.71 -6.93 -2.45
CA ASP A 106 -6.27 -8.25 -2.74
C ASP A 106 -5.13 -9.23 -3.02
N LEU A 107 -4.07 -8.78 -3.71
CA LEU A 107 -2.87 -9.56 -3.98
C LEU A 107 -2.05 -9.89 -2.70
N GLU A 108 -1.95 -8.97 -1.72
CA GLU A 108 -1.21 -9.21 -0.46
C GLU A 108 -1.75 -10.44 0.32
N LYS A 109 -3.02 -10.81 0.12
CA LYS A 109 -3.68 -11.89 0.86
C LYS A 109 -3.16 -13.28 0.46
N TYR A 110 -2.69 -13.43 -0.77
CA TYR A 110 -2.32 -14.72 -1.34
C TYR A 110 -0.84 -15.04 -1.07
N THR A 111 -0.57 -16.34 -0.95
CA THR A 111 0.79 -16.87 -1.07
C THR A 111 1.26 -16.83 -2.53
N GLN A 112 2.57 -16.91 -2.77
CA GLN A 112 3.11 -16.93 -4.13
C GLN A 112 2.53 -18.10 -4.94
N MET A 113 2.46 -19.29 -4.34
CA MET A 113 1.88 -20.47 -5.00
C MET A 113 0.40 -20.31 -5.34
N GLU A 114 -0.42 -19.78 -4.42
CA GLU A 114 -1.84 -19.52 -4.70
C GLU A 114 -2.00 -18.49 -5.82
N LEU A 115 -1.18 -17.44 -5.81
CA LEU A 115 -1.25 -16.40 -6.82
C LEU A 115 -0.83 -16.92 -8.20
N VAL A 116 0.21 -17.77 -8.27
CA VAL A 116 0.60 -18.47 -9.50
C VAL A 116 -0.56 -19.30 -10.03
N ILE A 117 -1.22 -20.11 -9.19
CA ILE A 117 -2.36 -20.95 -9.61
C ILE A 117 -3.55 -20.09 -10.10
N ILE A 118 -3.86 -18.99 -9.40
CA ILE A 118 -4.95 -18.07 -9.78
C ILE A 118 -4.64 -17.39 -11.11
N LEU A 119 -3.42 -16.88 -11.28
CA LEU A 119 -2.99 -16.21 -12.50
C LEU A 119 -2.89 -17.18 -13.67
N ASP A 120 -2.42 -18.40 -13.45
CA ASP A 120 -2.35 -19.43 -14.49
C ASP A 120 -3.76 -19.73 -15.04
N LYS A 121 -4.74 -19.85 -14.15
CA LYS A 121 -6.15 -20.00 -14.53
C LYS A 121 -6.73 -18.75 -15.21
N TYR A 122 -6.37 -17.55 -14.75
CA TYR A 122 -6.88 -16.28 -15.29
C TYR A 122 -6.30 -15.94 -16.68
N LEU A 123 -5.04 -16.31 -16.92
CA LEU A 123 -4.33 -16.02 -18.16
C LEU A 123 -4.51 -17.12 -19.22
N GLY A 124 -5.15 -18.24 -18.89
CA GLY A 124 -5.40 -19.33 -19.83
C GLY A 124 -4.25 -20.35 -19.92
N GLY A 125 -3.41 -20.44 -18.88
CA GLY A 125 -2.30 -21.38 -18.75
C GLY A 125 -0.93 -20.81 -19.13
N GLY A 126 0.13 -21.54 -18.78
CA GLY A 126 1.52 -21.28 -19.19
C GLY A 126 2.41 -20.61 -18.15
N ILE A 127 1.85 -20.15 -17.02
CA ILE A 127 2.62 -19.56 -15.92
C ILE A 127 3.36 -20.65 -15.14
N THR A 128 2.65 -21.72 -14.77
CA THR A 128 3.21 -22.88 -14.06
C THR A 128 4.19 -23.71 -14.90
N ALA A 129 4.21 -23.48 -16.22
CA ALA A 129 5.07 -24.19 -17.15
C ALA A 129 6.44 -23.53 -17.34
N THR A 130 6.63 -22.27 -16.91
CA THR A 130 7.89 -21.54 -17.12
C THR A 130 8.33 -20.80 -15.84
N PRO A 131 9.54 -21.11 -15.31
CA PRO A 131 10.04 -20.48 -14.08
C PRO A 131 10.09 -18.94 -14.15
N TYR A 132 10.34 -18.40 -15.34
CA TYR A 132 10.37 -16.96 -15.59
C TYR A 132 9.08 -16.23 -15.18
N TYR A 133 7.90 -16.82 -15.45
CA TYR A 133 6.64 -16.19 -15.05
C TYR A 133 6.40 -16.31 -13.54
N GLU A 134 6.89 -17.36 -12.89
CA GLU A 134 6.82 -17.50 -11.44
C GLU A 134 7.62 -16.40 -10.71
N ASP A 135 8.78 -16.03 -11.26
CA ASP A 135 9.60 -14.92 -10.75
C ASP A 135 8.88 -13.56 -10.88
N ILE A 136 8.24 -13.31 -12.03
CA ILE A 136 7.44 -12.09 -12.24
C ILE A 136 6.28 -12.03 -11.23
N VAL A 137 5.61 -13.15 -10.97
CA VAL A 137 4.56 -13.23 -9.95
C VAL A 137 5.12 -12.96 -8.55
N GLY A 138 6.33 -13.44 -8.25
CA GLY A 138 7.06 -13.12 -7.02
C GLY A 138 7.35 -11.62 -6.86
N GLN A 139 7.75 -10.94 -7.93
CA GLN A 139 7.96 -9.49 -7.95
C GLN A 139 6.65 -8.73 -7.73
N ILE A 140 5.58 -9.11 -8.43
CA ILE A 140 4.23 -8.55 -8.27
C ILE A 140 3.77 -8.64 -6.80
N LEU A 141 3.95 -9.80 -6.17
CA LEU A 141 3.57 -10.02 -4.78
C LEU A 141 4.39 -9.16 -3.81
N THR A 142 5.70 -9.02 -4.07
CA THR A 142 6.59 -8.19 -3.26
C THR A 142 6.16 -6.72 -3.34
N ILE A 143 5.90 -6.20 -4.54
CA ILE A 143 5.43 -4.83 -4.74
C ILE A 143 4.07 -4.63 -4.07
N ALA A 144 3.12 -5.54 -4.25
CA ALA A 144 1.81 -5.45 -3.62
C ALA A 144 1.91 -5.36 -2.08
N ARG A 145 2.76 -6.18 -1.45
CA ARG A 145 3.01 -6.15 0.00
C ARG A 145 3.61 -4.82 0.45
N VAL A 146 4.60 -4.30 -0.28
CA VAL A 146 5.23 -3.00 0.01
C VAL A 146 4.21 -1.87 -0.11
N THR A 147 3.42 -1.84 -1.18
CA THR A 147 2.37 -0.84 -1.42
C THR A 147 1.32 -0.86 -0.30
N CYS A 148 0.82 -2.04 0.09
CA CYS A 148 -0.14 -2.15 1.19
C CYS A 148 0.45 -1.73 2.55
N ARG A 149 1.71 -2.04 2.81
CA ARG A 149 2.42 -1.58 4.00
C ARG A 149 2.48 -0.06 4.03
N LYS A 150 2.94 0.57 2.94
CA LYS A 150 3.01 2.03 2.77
C LYS A 150 1.64 2.70 2.93
N ALA A 151 0.59 2.13 2.34
CA ALA A 151 -0.77 2.64 2.48
C ALA A 151 -1.28 2.61 3.94
N ARG A 152 -0.94 1.58 4.73
CA ARG A 152 -1.27 1.53 6.17
C ARG A 152 -0.54 2.61 6.96
N PHE A 153 0.75 2.81 6.70
CA PHE A 153 1.51 3.89 7.34
C PHE A 153 0.98 5.27 6.95
N PHE A 154 0.62 5.46 5.68
CA PHE A 154 -0.05 6.67 5.22
C PHE A 154 -1.36 6.92 5.98
N ALA A 155 -2.22 5.91 6.10
CA ALA A 155 -3.47 6.04 6.84
C ALA A 155 -3.24 6.39 8.32
N ALA A 156 -2.25 5.78 8.97
CA ALA A 156 -1.90 6.09 10.36
C ALA A 156 -1.35 7.52 10.51
N ALA A 157 -0.44 7.94 9.62
CA ALA A 157 0.12 9.29 9.63
C ALA A 157 -0.95 10.35 9.32
N ALA A 158 -1.85 10.07 8.38
CA ALA A 158 -2.99 10.92 8.05
C ALA A 158 -3.99 11.04 9.22
N ALA A 159 -4.25 9.96 9.95
CA ALA A 159 -5.11 10.01 11.13
C ALA A 159 -4.50 10.91 12.23
N LEU A 160 -3.19 10.82 12.45
CA LEU A 160 -2.49 11.70 13.41
C LEU A 160 -2.50 13.16 12.95
N ALA A 161 -2.22 13.42 11.68
CA ALA A 161 -2.26 14.77 11.12
C ALA A 161 -3.67 15.38 11.22
N LEU A 162 -4.71 14.61 10.90
CA LEU A 162 -6.10 15.05 11.01
C LEU A 162 -6.50 15.32 12.47
N ALA A 163 -6.08 14.47 13.41
CA ALA A 163 -6.30 14.70 14.84
C ALA A 163 -5.60 15.99 15.31
N ALA A 164 -4.38 16.26 14.84
CA ALA A 164 -3.68 17.52 15.13
C ALA A 164 -4.43 18.73 14.57
N GLN A 165 -4.90 18.66 13.33
CA GLN A 165 -5.68 19.72 12.69
C GLN A 165 -7.01 19.98 13.41
N LEU A 166 -7.72 18.93 13.86
CA LEU A 166 -8.95 19.09 14.64
C LEU A 166 -8.71 19.78 15.99
N LEU A 167 -7.61 19.49 16.67
CA LEU A 167 -7.25 20.19 17.92
C LEU A 167 -6.96 21.67 17.69
N LEU A 168 -6.26 22.01 16.60
CA LEU A 168 -5.99 23.39 16.22
C LEU A 168 -7.26 24.14 15.84
N LEU A 169 -8.13 23.52 15.03
CA LEU A 169 -9.43 24.08 14.64
C LEU A 169 -10.35 24.28 15.85
N GLY A 170 -10.43 23.29 16.75
CA GLY A 170 -11.18 23.41 17.99
C GLY A 170 -10.72 24.60 18.81
N ARG A 171 -9.41 24.80 18.94
CA ARG A 171 -8.86 25.97 19.64
C ARG A 171 -9.22 27.30 18.97
N LEU A 172 -9.26 27.34 17.64
CA LEU A 172 -9.65 28.55 16.91
C LEU A 172 -11.15 28.85 17.04
N ALA A 173 -12.00 27.82 17.11
CA ALA A 173 -13.44 27.97 17.26
C ALA A 173 -13.88 28.37 18.68
N PHE A 174 -13.15 27.92 19.71
CA PHE A 174 -13.41 28.24 21.13
C PHE A 174 -12.57 29.42 21.65
N ARG A 175 -12.04 30.24 20.75
CA ARG A 175 -11.34 31.49 21.06
C ARG A 175 -12.28 32.67 20.97
#